data_AF-A0A7U6QMS9-F1
#
_entry.id   AF-A0A7U6QMS9-F1
#
_cell.length_a   1.000
_cell.length_b   1.000
_cell.length_c   1.000
_cell.angle_alpha   90.00
_cell.angle_beta   90.00
_cell.angle_gamma   90.00
#
_symmetry.space_group_name_H-M   'P 1'
#
loop_
_entity.id
_entity.type
_entity.pdbx_description
1 polymer ?
#
loop_
_entity_poly.entity_id
_entity_poly.type
_entity_poly.pdbx_seq_one_letter_code
_entity_poly.pdbx_strand_id
1 'polypeptide(L)'
;MTDSIRELTILQPDDWHIHLRDDQALSTTVPHAAGSFNRVICMPNLVPPVKNAHDAQAYRARIMKTLAASDLSLERKSAFDPRMTLYLTDNTTAQDIELAAQSGIVQAVKLYPAGATTNSADGVTNINACVDVFEALEKHNLPLLIHGEVTQDHIDIFDREKRFFR
;
A
#
# COMPACT_ATOMS: atom_id res chain seq x y z
N MET A 1 -5.53 45.18 4.21
CA MET A 1 -5.49 44.12 5.24
C MET A 1 -6.05 42.88 4.60
N THR A 2 -5.21 41.92 4.23
CA THR A 2 -5.67 40.63 3.74
C THR A 2 -6.07 39.80 4.95
N ASP A 3 -7.36 39.49 5.10
CA ASP A 3 -7.81 38.57 6.13
C ASP A 3 -7.06 37.25 5.97
N SER A 4 -6.18 36.94 6.92
CA SER A 4 -5.47 35.67 6.93
C SER A 4 -6.47 34.57 7.29
N ILE A 5 -6.67 33.59 6.42
CA ILE A 5 -7.39 32.36 6.79
C ILE A 5 -6.59 31.68 7.89
N ARG A 6 -7.23 31.45 9.06
CA ARG A 6 -6.60 30.82 10.23
C ARG A 6 -7.08 29.40 10.50
N GLU A 7 -8.19 29.01 9.86
CA GLU A 7 -8.83 27.72 10.09
C GLU A 7 -9.47 27.24 8.78
N LEU A 8 -9.31 25.94 8.52
CA LEU A 8 -9.97 25.25 7.42
C LEU A 8 -10.57 23.96 7.97
N THR A 9 -11.90 23.85 7.93
CA THR A 9 -12.61 22.61 8.25
C THR A 9 -12.82 21.81 6.97
N ILE A 10 -12.37 20.55 6.98
CA ILE A 10 -12.60 19.59 5.90
C ILE A 10 -13.25 18.34 6.46
N LEU A 11 -13.92 17.58 5.59
CA LEU A 11 -14.28 16.20 5.91
C LEU A 11 -13.02 15.40 6.21
N GLN A 12 -13.11 14.45 7.15
CA GLN A 12 -11.98 13.60 7.51
C GLN A 12 -11.40 12.95 6.25
N PRO A 13 -10.14 13.24 5.89
CA PRO A 13 -9.54 12.72 4.68
C PRO A 13 -9.11 11.26 4.82
N ASP A 14 -8.68 10.68 3.71
CA ASP A 14 -8.05 9.37 3.62
C ASP A 14 -6.67 9.52 2.98
N ASP A 15 -5.75 8.58 3.27
CA ASP A 15 -4.45 8.50 2.61
C ASP A 15 -4.38 7.28 1.69
N TRP A 16 -4.42 7.52 0.38
CA TRP A 16 -4.45 6.44 -0.62
C TRP A 16 -3.07 5.84 -0.95
N HIS A 17 -1.99 6.27 -0.27
CA HIS A 17 -0.66 5.65 -0.37
C HIS A 17 0.18 5.94 0.87
N ILE A 18 0.22 4.98 1.82
CA ILE A 18 1.03 5.13 3.04
C ILE A 18 2.00 3.96 3.27
N HIS A 19 3.15 4.24 3.87
CA HIS A 19 4.09 3.24 4.38
C HIS A 19 4.12 3.28 5.91
N LEU A 20 3.40 2.37 6.57
CA LEU A 20 3.39 2.28 8.03
C LEU A 20 4.62 1.57 8.61
N ARG A 21 5.42 0.91 7.77
CA ARG A 21 6.57 0.07 8.19
C ARG A 21 6.11 -1.06 9.12
N ASP A 22 6.98 -1.59 9.98
CA ASP A 22 6.64 -2.68 10.91
C ASP A 22 7.36 -2.51 12.27
N ASP A 23 7.10 -3.44 13.18
CA ASP A 23 7.75 -3.56 14.48
C ASP A 23 7.72 -2.24 15.28
N GLN A 24 8.88 -1.76 15.74
CA GLN A 24 9.00 -0.57 16.57
C GLN A 24 8.43 0.68 15.87
N ALA A 25 8.53 0.75 14.55
CA ALA A 25 8.05 1.91 13.80
C ALA A 25 6.53 2.05 13.86
N LEU A 26 5.78 0.95 13.98
CA LEU A 26 4.31 1.00 14.06
C LEU A 26 3.83 1.84 15.24
N SER A 27 4.55 1.81 16.36
CA SER A 27 4.20 2.60 17.55
C SER A 27 4.17 4.10 17.29
N THR A 28 4.87 4.57 16.25
CA THR A 28 4.90 5.96 15.81
C THR A 28 3.97 6.18 14.60
N THR A 29 4.06 5.33 13.58
CA THR A 29 3.37 5.57 12.30
C THR A 29 1.86 5.35 12.38
N VAL A 30 1.40 4.34 13.12
CA VAL A 30 -0.03 4.01 13.22
C VAL A 30 -0.82 5.11 13.92
N PRO A 31 -0.41 5.63 15.09
CA PRO A 31 -1.15 6.72 15.74
C PRO A 31 -1.18 8.00 14.90
N HIS A 32 -0.07 8.35 14.22
CA HIS A 32 -0.05 9.52 13.33
C HIS A 32 -1.01 9.37 12.15
N ALA A 33 -1.04 8.20 11.51
CA ALA A 33 -1.98 7.91 10.43
C ALA A 33 -3.43 7.98 10.92
N ALA A 34 -3.75 7.29 12.02
CA ALA A 34 -5.10 7.21 12.56
C ALA A 34 -5.62 8.53 13.15
N GLY A 35 -4.73 9.41 13.61
CA GLY A 35 -5.09 10.76 14.03
C GLY A 35 -5.44 11.70 12.87
N SER A 36 -4.93 11.41 11.67
CA SER A 36 -5.03 12.30 10.51
C SER A 36 -6.00 11.82 9.44
N PHE A 37 -6.22 10.51 9.33
CA PHE A 37 -6.95 9.89 8.24
C PHE A 37 -7.99 8.88 8.73
N ASN A 38 -9.10 8.76 8.00
CA ASN A 38 -10.12 7.74 8.28
C ASN A 38 -9.72 6.39 7.70
N ARG A 39 -9.34 6.34 6.42
CA ARG A 39 -8.84 5.16 5.74
C ARG A 39 -7.43 5.38 5.24
N VAL A 40 -6.67 4.30 5.16
CA VAL A 40 -5.36 4.31 4.50
C VAL A 40 -5.15 3.09 3.62
N ILE A 41 -4.49 3.25 2.48
CA ILE A 41 -4.00 2.13 1.65
C ILE A 41 -2.56 1.80 2.08
N CYS A 42 -2.42 0.72 2.83
CA CYS A 42 -1.14 0.26 3.37
C CYS A 42 -0.29 -0.39 2.29
N MET A 43 0.85 0.21 1.95
CA MET A 43 1.79 -0.33 0.98
C MET A 43 2.50 -1.59 1.51
N PRO A 44 2.83 -2.58 0.64
CA PRO A 44 3.16 -3.94 1.07
C PRO A 44 4.66 -4.26 1.10
N ASN A 45 5.53 -3.27 0.84
CA ASN A 45 6.99 -3.44 0.69
C ASN A 45 7.75 -3.49 2.04
N LEU A 46 7.27 -4.34 2.96
CA LEU A 46 7.96 -4.71 4.18
C LEU A 46 9.16 -5.64 3.88
N VAL A 47 9.89 -6.05 4.92
CA VAL A 47 10.94 -7.07 4.84
C VAL A 47 10.60 -8.21 5.81
N PRO A 48 10.12 -9.37 5.33
CA PRO A 48 9.74 -9.69 3.94
C PRO A 48 8.47 -8.94 3.47
N PRO A 49 8.22 -8.83 2.16
CA PRO A 49 7.03 -8.15 1.63
C PRO A 49 5.75 -8.94 1.91
N VAL A 50 4.61 -8.23 1.90
CA VAL A 50 3.27 -8.81 2.08
C VAL A 50 2.81 -9.38 0.73
N LYS A 51 2.87 -10.71 0.55
CA LYS A 51 2.68 -11.32 -0.79
C LYS A 51 1.32 -11.97 -1.00
N ASN A 52 0.62 -12.34 0.06
CA ASN A 52 -0.66 -13.03 0.00
C ASN A 52 -1.63 -12.55 1.10
N ALA A 53 -2.87 -13.07 1.05
CA ALA A 53 -3.91 -12.70 2.01
C ALA A 53 -3.54 -13.00 3.47
N HIS A 54 -2.82 -14.09 3.74
CA HIS A 54 -2.38 -14.45 5.09
C HIS A 54 -1.37 -13.43 5.64
N ASP A 55 -0.39 -13.03 4.82
CA ASP A 55 0.57 -11.99 5.20
C ASP A 55 -0.15 -10.65 5.48
N ALA A 56 -1.12 -10.30 4.64
CA ALA A 56 -1.91 -9.09 4.79
C ALA A 56 -2.75 -9.10 6.08
N GLN A 57 -3.35 -10.24 6.42
CA GLN A 57 -4.08 -10.44 7.69
C GLN A 57 -3.15 -10.29 8.88
N ALA A 58 -1.97 -10.93 8.85
CA ALA A 58 -0.99 -10.84 9.91
C ALA A 58 -0.49 -9.40 10.10
N TYR A 59 -0.21 -8.69 9.01
CA TYR A 59 0.23 -7.30 9.07
C TYR A 59 -0.86 -6.36 9.60
N ARG A 60 -2.10 -6.51 9.10
CA ARG A 60 -3.25 -5.76 9.61
C ARG A 60 -3.46 -6.00 11.10
N ALA A 61 -3.32 -7.24 11.58
CA ALA A 61 -3.44 -7.55 12.99
C ALA A 61 -2.40 -6.81 13.85
N ARG A 62 -1.15 -6.69 13.38
CA ARG A 62 -0.12 -5.88 14.05
C ARG A 62 -0.48 -4.39 14.08
N ILE A 63 -0.97 -3.83 12.97
CA ILE A 63 -1.45 -2.44 12.90
C ILE A 63 -2.57 -2.20 13.91
N MET A 64 -3.60 -3.07 13.91
CA MET A 64 -4.76 -2.92 14.80
C MET A 64 -4.39 -3.08 16.27
N LYS A 65 -3.45 -3.99 16.60
CA LYS A 65 -2.92 -4.13 17.96
C LYS A 65 -2.22 -2.86 18.43
N THR A 66 -1.39 -2.27 17.57
CA THR A 66 -0.69 -1.01 17.88
C THR A 66 -1.67 0.15 18.03
N LEU A 67 -2.68 0.24 17.17
CA LEU A 67 -3.75 1.24 17.29
C LEU A 67 -4.48 1.12 18.63
N ALA A 68 -4.84 -0.09 19.05
CA ALA A 68 -5.55 -0.32 20.31
C ALA A 68 -4.73 0.17 21.53
N ALA A 69 -3.41 0.00 21.49
CA ALA A 69 -2.48 0.42 22.53
C ALA A 69 -2.11 1.92 22.52
N SER A 70 -2.49 2.67 21.49
CA SER A 70 -2.21 4.11 21.40
C SER A 70 -3.03 4.97 22.37
N ASP A 71 -2.66 6.24 22.55
CA ASP A 71 -3.40 7.19 23.41
C ASP A 71 -4.59 7.87 22.70
N LEU A 72 -4.93 7.45 21.47
CA LEU A 72 -6.08 7.98 20.73
C LEU A 72 -7.41 7.65 21.43
N SER A 73 -8.42 8.48 21.20
CA SER A 73 -9.78 8.22 21.72
C SER A 73 -10.35 6.91 21.19
N LEU A 74 -11.25 6.29 21.96
CA LEU A 74 -11.91 5.04 21.54
C LEU A 74 -12.67 5.20 20.22
N GLU A 75 -13.31 6.36 20.02
CA GLU A 75 -13.98 6.71 18.78
C GLU A 75 -13.00 6.72 17.60
N ARG A 76 -11.84 7.38 17.76
CA ARG A 76 -10.85 7.47 16.69
C ARG A 76 -10.25 6.11 16.34
N LYS A 77 -9.96 5.30 17.36
CA LYS A 77 -9.50 3.91 17.20
C LYS A 77 -10.52 3.04 16.46
N SER A 78 -11.80 3.21 16.76
CA SER A 78 -12.87 2.39 16.16
C SER A 78 -13.18 2.75 14.71
N ALA A 79 -12.88 3.98 14.30
CA ALA A 79 -13.20 4.47 12.96
C ALA A 79 -12.03 4.39 11.96
N PHE A 80 -10.79 4.15 12.41
CA PHE A 80 -9.66 3.95 11.51
C PHE A 80 -9.74 2.62 10.75
N ASP A 81 -9.67 2.68 9.41
CA ASP A 81 -9.78 1.53 8.51
C ASP A 81 -8.49 1.37 7.67
N PRO A 82 -7.50 0.59 8.16
CA PRO A 82 -6.31 0.24 7.38
C PRO A 82 -6.66 -0.84 6.35
N ARG A 83 -6.49 -0.48 5.07
CA ARG A 83 -6.78 -1.31 3.90
C ARG A 83 -5.50 -1.86 3.34
N MET A 84 -5.43 -3.17 3.20
CA MET A 84 -4.19 -3.85 2.87
C MET A 84 -3.99 -3.92 1.36
N THR A 85 -2.74 -4.07 0.95
CA THR A 85 -2.38 -4.37 -0.44
C THR A 85 -1.45 -5.56 -0.48
N LEU A 86 -1.34 -6.20 -1.63
CA LEU A 86 -0.30 -7.21 -1.88
C LEU A 86 0.83 -6.64 -2.71
N TYR A 87 2.04 -7.13 -2.45
CA TYR A 87 3.21 -6.88 -3.26
C TYR A 87 3.18 -7.83 -4.46
N LEU A 88 3.15 -7.29 -5.68
CA LEU A 88 3.21 -8.10 -6.89
C LEU A 88 4.62 -8.66 -7.11
N THR A 89 4.72 -9.97 -7.32
CA THR A 89 5.97 -10.68 -7.60
C THR A 89 5.81 -11.56 -8.84
N ASP A 90 6.92 -12.02 -9.41
CA ASP A 90 6.90 -13.01 -10.51
C ASP A 90 6.22 -14.35 -10.12
N ASN A 91 6.06 -14.62 -8.82
CA ASN A 91 5.42 -15.82 -8.29
C ASN A 91 3.97 -15.60 -7.85
N THR A 92 3.43 -14.39 -7.98
CA THR A 92 2.04 -14.11 -7.64
C THR A 92 1.13 -14.84 -8.62
N THR A 93 0.12 -15.54 -8.11
CA THR A 93 -0.79 -16.35 -8.92
C THR A 93 -2.20 -15.73 -8.99
N ALA A 94 -3.00 -16.14 -9.98
CA ALA A 94 -4.42 -15.80 -10.03
C ALA A 94 -5.19 -16.25 -8.77
N GLN A 95 -4.79 -17.38 -8.18
CA GLN A 95 -5.38 -17.88 -6.94
C GLN A 95 -5.08 -16.95 -5.74
N ASP A 96 -3.88 -16.37 -5.67
CA ASP A 96 -3.56 -15.38 -4.64
C ASP A 96 -4.48 -14.16 -4.73
N ILE A 97 -4.81 -13.72 -5.95
CA ILE A 97 -5.72 -12.61 -6.20
C ILE A 97 -7.15 -12.95 -5.79
N GLU A 98 -7.63 -14.14 -6.12
CA GLU A 98 -8.95 -14.62 -5.70
C GLU A 98 -9.06 -14.65 -4.16
N LEU A 99 -8.08 -15.25 -3.48
CA LEU A 99 -8.04 -15.32 -2.02
C LEU A 99 -7.92 -13.93 -1.37
N ALA A 100 -7.17 -13.02 -1.99
CA ALA A 100 -7.07 -11.64 -1.55
C ALA A 100 -8.42 -10.92 -1.63
N ALA A 101 -9.14 -11.05 -2.75
CA ALA A 101 -10.46 -10.46 -2.91
C ALA A 101 -11.48 -11.01 -1.89
N GLN A 102 -11.46 -12.34 -1.67
CA GLN A 102 -12.33 -13.01 -0.70
C GLN A 102 -12.03 -12.62 0.75
N SER A 103 -10.81 -12.15 1.05
CA SER A 103 -10.42 -11.74 2.41
C SER A 103 -11.18 -10.52 2.94
N GLY A 104 -11.71 -9.67 2.05
CA GLY A 104 -12.36 -8.41 2.38
C GLY A 104 -11.43 -7.30 2.90
N ILE A 105 -10.16 -7.60 3.22
CA ILE A 105 -9.20 -6.62 3.76
C ILE A 105 -8.17 -6.13 2.75
N VAL A 106 -7.90 -6.92 1.70
CA VAL A 106 -7.04 -6.50 0.59
C VAL A 106 -7.88 -5.69 -0.38
N GLN A 107 -7.41 -4.50 -0.73
CA GLN A 107 -8.14 -3.55 -1.57
C GLN A 107 -7.40 -3.23 -2.88
N ALA A 108 -6.14 -3.67 -3.04
CA ALA A 108 -5.38 -3.50 -4.28
C ALA A 108 -4.11 -4.37 -4.28
N VAL A 109 -3.44 -4.44 -5.43
CA VAL A 109 -2.11 -5.05 -5.59
C VAL A 109 -1.14 -3.99 -6.11
N LYS A 110 0.06 -3.92 -5.54
CA LYS A 110 1.08 -2.92 -5.86
C LYS A 110 2.22 -3.52 -6.67
N LEU A 111 2.43 -2.98 -7.86
CA LEU A 111 3.57 -3.24 -8.73
C LEU A 111 4.74 -2.32 -8.36
N TYR A 112 5.88 -2.93 -8.08
CA TYR A 112 7.18 -2.29 -8.03
C TYR A 112 8.07 -2.92 -9.11
N PRO A 113 8.63 -2.13 -10.04
CA PRO A 113 9.66 -2.64 -10.94
C PRO A 113 10.87 -3.08 -10.10
N ALA A 114 11.44 -4.25 -10.43
CA ALA A 114 12.56 -4.80 -9.66
C ALA A 114 13.71 -3.78 -9.54
N GLY A 115 14.12 -3.48 -8.30
CA GLY A 115 15.21 -2.54 -8.02
C GLY A 115 14.86 -1.05 -8.13
N ALA A 116 13.60 -0.67 -8.38
CA ALA A 116 13.20 0.74 -8.54
C ALA A 116 13.29 1.57 -7.25
N THR A 117 12.99 0.93 -6.11
CA THR A 117 12.82 1.63 -4.83
C THR A 117 13.14 0.74 -3.62
N THR A 118 12.99 1.27 -2.41
CA THR A 118 13.26 0.55 -1.16
C THR A 118 12.47 -0.77 -1.08
N ASN A 119 13.19 -1.86 -0.80
CA ASN A 119 12.68 -3.25 -0.71
C ASN A 119 12.01 -3.78 -1.98
N SER A 120 12.41 -3.29 -3.16
CA SER A 120 11.85 -3.73 -4.44
C SER A 120 12.57 -4.93 -5.10
N ALA A 121 13.48 -5.60 -4.39
CA ALA A 121 14.31 -6.68 -4.94
C ALA A 121 13.47 -7.90 -5.38
N ASP A 122 12.36 -8.17 -4.70
CA ASP A 122 11.40 -9.24 -5.04
C ASP A 122 10.33 -8.77 -6.05
N GLY A 123 10.53 -7.61 -6.68
CA GLY A 123 9.65 -7.01 -7.69
C GLY A 123 9.50 -7.84 -8.96
N VAL A 124 8.55 -7.43 -9.81
CA VAL A 124 8.32 -8.06 -11.11
C VAL A 124 9.51 -7.80 -12.02
N THR A 125 10.05 -8.86 -12.63
CA THR A 125 11.12 -8.76 -13.64
C THR A 125 10.58 -8.73 -15.06
N ASN A 126 9.43 -9.36 -15.32
CA ASN A 126 8.77 -9.37 -16.61
C ASN A 126 7.26 -9.20 -16.46
N ILE A 127 6.76 -7.98 -16.70
CA ILE A 127 5.34 -7.65 -16.58
C ILE A 127 4.45 -8.48 -17.53
N ASN A 128 4.98 -8.89 -18.69
CA ASN A 128 4.24 -9.71 -19.64
C ASN A 128 4.02 -11.15 -19.17
N ALA A 129 4.73 -11.58 -18.11
CA ALA A 129 4.49 -12.87 -17.48
C ALA A 129 3.32 -12.84 -16.47
N CYS A 130 2.80 -11.66 -16.13
CA CYS A 130 1.74 -11.48 -15.13
C CYS A 130 0.32 -11.42 -15.71
N VAL A 131 0.11 -11.84 -16.97
CA VAL A 131 -1.20 -11.73 -17.67
C VAL A 131 -2.33 -12.38 -16.86
N ASP A 132 -2.15 -13.63 -16.42
CA ASP A 132 -3.15 -14.34 -15.63
C ASP A 132 -3.50 -13.62 -14.31
N VAL A 133 -2.52 -12.92 -13.72
CA VAL A 133 -2.73 -12.11 -12.51
C VAL A 133 -3.57 -10.88 -12.83
N PHE A 134 -3.30 -10.20 -13.96
CA PHE A 134 -4.07 -9.02 -14.38
C PHE A 134 -5.51 -9.37 -14.74
N GLU A 135 -5.74 -10.51 -15.41
CA GLU A 135 -7.10 -11.03 -15.67
C GLU A 135 -7.84 -11.33 -14.37
N ALA A 136 -7.15 -11.90 -13.37
CA ALA A 136 -7.74 -12.13 -12.05
C ALA A 136 -8.06 -10.82 -11.32
N LEU A 137 -7.19 -9.80 -11.40
CA LEU A 137 -7.43 -8.47 -10.84
C LEU A 137 -8.68 -7.84 -11.44
N GLU A 138 -8.83 -7.88 -12.77
CA GLU A 138 -10.02 -7.42 -13.47
C GLU A 138 -11.27 -8.17 -13.01
N LYS A 139 -11.24 -9.51 -13.05
CA LYS A 139 -12.37 -10.39 -12.66
C LYS A 139 -12.85 -10.10 -11.24
N HIS A 140 -11.94 -9.84 -10.31
CA HIS A 140 -12.25 -9.61 -8.90
C HIS A 140 -12.37 -8.13 -8.53
N ASN A 141 -12.31 -7.21 -9.51
CA ASN A 141 -12.35 -5.77 -9.31
C ASN A 141 -11.34 -5.28 -8.26
N LEU A 142 -10.12 -5.82 -8.30
CA LEU A 142 -8.99 -5.39 -7.48
C LEU A 142 -8.08 -4.48 -8.31
N PRO A 143 -7.90 -3.20 -7.92
CA PRO A 143 -7.01 -2.28 -8.59
C PRO A 143 -5.54 -2.74 -8.61
N LEU A 144 -4.86 -2.46 -9.72
CA LEU A 144 -3.41 -2.46 -9.81
C LEU A 144 -2.88 -1.05 -9.49
N LEU A 145 -2.04 -0.93 -8.47
CA LEU A 145 -1.30 0.28 -8.13
C LEU A 145 0.09 0.18 -8.74
N ILE A 146 0.58 1.23 -9.39
CA ILE A 146 1.81 1.18 -10.17
C ILE A 146 2.83 2.18 -9.62
N HIS A 147 4.04 1.71 -9.31
CA HIS A 147 5.21 2.58 -9.21
C HIS A 147 5.81 2.76 -10.60
N GLY A 148 5.42 3.84 -11.29
CA GLY A 148 5.66 4.01 -12.72
C GLY A 148 7.03 4.58 -13.05
N GLU A 149 8.12 3.91 -12.71
CA GLU A 149 9.49 4.33 -13.04
C GLU A 149 10.28 3.20 -13.70
N VAL A 150 11.12 3.52 -14.68
CA VAL A 150 12.14 2.56 -15.18
C VAL A 150 13.39 2.59 -14.30
N THR A 151 14.11 1.49 -14.22
CA THR A 151 15.23 1.31 -13.27
C THR A 151 16.61 1.28 -13.92
N GLN A 152 16.67 1.42 -15.24
CA GLN A 152 17.91 1.28 -16.02
C GLN A 152 18.91 2.39 -15.64
N ASP A 153 20.13 2.00 -15.24
CA ASP A 153 21.15 2.92 -14.69
C ASP A 153 21.57 4.05 -15.63
N HIS A 154 21.40 3.86 -16.94
CA HIS A 154 21.72 4.87 -17.95
C HIS A 154 20.63 5.94 -18.13
N ILE A 155 19.48 5.79 -17.45
CA ILE A 155 18.37 6.75 -17.47
C ILE A 155 18.48 7.63 -16.24
N ASP A 156 18.53 8.94 -16.49
CA ASP A 156 18.52 9.96 -15.45
C ASP A 156 17.29 9.80 -14.54
N ILE A 157 17.48 9.97 -13.22
CA ILE A 157 16.42 9.80 -12.23
C ILE A 157 15.19 10.68 -12.52
N PHE A 158 15.38 11.87 -13.10
CA PHE A 158 14.29 12.79 -13.46
C PHE A 158 13.53 12.36 -14.73
N ASP A 159 14.09 11.44 -15.52
CA ASP A 159 13.46 10.91 -16.73
C ASP A 159 12.79 9.55 -16.51
N ARG A 160 13.01 8.89 -15.37
CA ARG A 160 12.55 7.50 -15.13
C ARG A 160 11.04 7.33 -15.26
N GLU A 161 10.27 8.25 -14.69
CA GLU A 161 8.81 8.23 -14.81
C GLU A 161 8.35 8.47 -16.25
N LYS A 162 8.91 9.50 -16.90
CA LYS A 162 8.60 9.83 -18.29
C LYS A 162 8.88 8.69 -19.26
N ARG A 163 9.93 7.89 -18.99
CA ARG A 163 10.29 6.72 -19.78
C ARG A 163 9.40 5.52 -19.53
N PHE A 164 8.75 5.42 -18.38
CA PHE A 164 7.79 4.33 -18.11
C PHE A 164 6.59 4.34 -19.08
N PHE A 165 6.21 5.52 -19.58
CA PHE A 165 5.10 5.67 -20.55
C PHE A 165 5.50 5.49 -22.02
N ARG A 166 6.77 5.19 -22.32
CA ARG A 166 7.31 5.15 -23.70
C ARG A 166 7.79 3.76 -24.07
#